data_AF-A0A2A2HG05-F1
#
_entry.id   AF-A0A2A2HG05-F1
#
_cell.length_a   1.000
_cell.length_b   1.000
_cell.length_c   1.000
_cell.angle_alpha   90.00
_cell.angle_beta   90.00
_cell.angle_gamma   90.00
#
_symmetry.space_group_name_H-M   'P 1'
#
loop_
_entity.id
_entity.type
_entity.pdbx_description
1 polymer ?
#
loop_
_entity_poly.entity_id
_entity_poly.type
_entity_poly.pdbx_seq_one_letter_code
_entity_poly.pdbx_strand_id
1 'polypeptide(L)' 'MAQCKLCGTTFNEDEAETVDCNCGCGSDLYLCPNCGYAIKLSVKEKQEKRSFFKKLTDAFRMGY' A
#
# COMPACT_ATOMS: atom_id res chain seq x y z
N MET A 1 1.62 0.83 -12.71
CA MET A 1 2.39 2.01 -13.17
C MET A 1 2.51 3.02 -12.04
N ALA A 2 3.73 3.19 -11.54
CA ALA A 2 4.06 4.11 -10.45
C ALA A 2 4.98 5.20 -10.95
N GLN A 3 4.78 6.43 -10.48
CA GLN A 3 5.62 7.57 -10.81
C GLN A 3 6.54 7.91 -9.64
N CYS A 4 7.84 7.97 -9.91
CA CYS A 4 8.79 8.46 -8.92
C CYS A 4 8.62 9.97 -8.71
N LYS A 5 8.46 10.38 -7.44
CA LYS A 5 8.34 11.82 -7.09
C LYS A 5 9.65 12.60 -7.24
N LEU A 6 10.79 11.92 -7.26
CA LEU A 6 12.10 12.57 -7.38
C LEU A 6 12.49 12.82 -8.83
N CYS A 7 12.42 11.79 -9.68
CA CYS A 7 12.83 11.90 -11.08
C CYS A 7 11.67 12.06 -12.07
N GLY A 8 10.42 11.89 -11.64
CA GLY A 8 9.24 11.96 -12.50
C GLY A 8 9.04 10.75 -13.41
N THR A 9 9.95 9.77 -13.37
CA THR A 9 9.89 8.55 -14.18
C THR A 9 8.72 7.67 -13.76
N THR A 10 7.89 7.31 -14.72
CA THR A 10 6.87 6.26 -14.60
C THR A 10 7.47 4.91 -14.94
N PHE A 11 7.24 3.90 -14.10
CA PHE A 11 7.71 2.53 -14.28
C PHE A 11 6.65 1.52 -13.80
N ASN A 12 6.78 0.25 -14.19
CA ASN A 12 5.90 -0.83 -13.73
C ASN A 12 6.47 -1.55 -12.51
N GLU A 13 5.60 -2.24 -11.77
CA GLU A 13 5.99 -3.04 -10.60
C GLU A 13 7.05 -4.10 -10.95
N ASP A 14 6.97 -4.66 -12.16
CA ASP A 14 7.94 -5.64 -12.68
C ASP A 14 9.35 -5.07 -12.91
N GLU A 15 9.46 -3.75 -13.10
CA GLU A 15 10.73 -3.06 -13.33
C GLU A 15 11.34 -2.51 -12.03
N ALA A 16 10.61 -2.59 -10.92
CA ALA A 16 10.99 -2.02 -9.64
C ALA A 16 11.39 -3.12 -8.65
N GLU A 17 12.48 -2.89 -7.92
CA GLU A 17 12.91 -3.84 -6.90
C GLU A 17 12.17 -3.57 -5.58
N THR A 18 11.59 -4.62 -5.00
CA THR A 18 10.96 -4.51 -3.69
C THR A 18 12.02 -4.51 -2.60
N VAL A 19 11.90 -3.59 -1.65
CA VAL A 19 12.74 -3.51 -0.47
C VAL A 19 11.90 -3.35 0.78
N ASP A 20 12.30 -4.08 1.82
CA ASP A 20 11.67 -4.01 3.13
C ASP A 20 12.01 -2.68 3.81
N CYS A 21 11.02 -2.03 4.42
CA CYS A 21 11.35 -0.95 5.35
C CYS A 21 12.02 -1.54 6.60
N ASN A 22 13.32 -1.26 6.77
CA ASN A 22 14.08 -1.60 7.98
C ASN A 22 13.55 -0.93 9.27
N CYS A 23 12.56 -0.04 9.13
CA CYS A 23 11.88 0.61 10.25
C CYS A 23 10.93 -0.32 11.04
N GLY A 24 10.83 -1.61 10.68
CA GLY A 24 9.98 -2.60 11.37
C GLY A 24 8.48 -2.45 11.12
N CYS A 25 8.08 -1.55 10.19
CA CYS A 25 6.66 -1.33 9.87
C CYS A 25 6.08 -2.36 8.89
N GLY A 26 6.91 -3.30 8.40
CA GLY A 26 6.51 -4.34 7.46
C GLY A 26 5.87 -3.82 6.18
N SER A 27 6.16 -2.57 5.80
CA SER A 27 5.71 -2.03 4.52
C SER A 27 6.74 -2.32 3.44
N ASP A 28 6.30 -2.97 2.38
CA ASP A 28 7.05 -3.11 1.13
C ASP A 28 7.20 -1.73 0.46
N LEU A 29 8.44 -1.34 0.22
CA LEU A 29 8.80 -0.19 -0.58
C LEU A 29 9.35 -0.69 -1.91
N TYR A 30 9.28 0.14 -2.94
CA TYR A 30 9.76 -0.18 -4.27
C TYR A 30 10.86 0.80 -4.64
N LEU A 31 12.00 0.31 -5.10
CA LEU A 31 13.08 1.14 -5.60
C LEU A 31 12.77 1.58 -7.03
N CYS A 32 12.87 2.88 -7.27
CA CYS A 32 12.80 3.40 -8.63
C CYS A 32 14.02 2.90 -9.43
N PRO A 33 13.84 2.25 -10.59
CA PRO A 33 14.96 1.75 -11.39
C PRO A 33 15.84 2.88 -11.98
N ASN A 34 15.33 4.10 -12.06
CA ASN A 34 16.06 5.23 -12.63
C ASN A 34 16.96 5.95 -11.61
N CYS A 35 16.50 6.10 -10.37
CA CYS A 35 17.18 6.94 -9.36
C CYS A 35 17.44 6.24 -8.03
N GLY A 36 16.97 5.00 -7.85
CA GLY A 36 17.16 4.23 -6.61
C GLY A 36 16.38 4.76 -5.41
N TYR A 37 15.39 5.62 -5.62
CA TYR A 37 14.58 6.13 -4.50
C TYR A 37 13.50 5.12 -4.09
N ALA A 38 13.36 4.89 -2.78
CA ALA A 38 12.34 4.01 -2.23
C ALA A 38 10.97 4.72 -2.19
N ILE A 39 10.01 4.16 -2.91
CA ILE A 39 8.65 4.67 -3.05
C ILE A 39 7.68 3.65 -2.49
N LYS A 40 6.77 4.12 -1.64
CA LYS A 40 5.67 3.29 -1.17
C LYS A 40 4.63 3.20 -2.27
N LEU A 41 4.47 2.02 -2.88
CA LEU A 41 3.31 1.76 -3.71
C LEU A 41 2.12 1.61 -2.77
N SER A 42 1.27 2.63 -2.73
CA SER A 42 -0.09 2.44 -2.27
C SER A 42 -0.81 1.63 -3.35
N VAL A 43 -0.54 0.32 -3.39
CA VAL A 43 -1.49 -0.62 -3.98
C VAL A 43 -2.81 -0.29 -3.30
N LYS A 44 -3.83 0.07 -4.09
CA LYS A 44 -5.18 0.19 -3.57
C LYS A 44 -5.44 -1.11 -2.84
N GLU A 45 -5.43 -1.08 -1.51
CA GLU A 45 -5.85 -2.20 -0.71
C GLU A 45 -7.18 -2.61 -1.33
N LYS A 46 -7.24 -3.77 -2.00
CA LYS A 46 -8.50 -4.43 -2.20
C LYS A 46 -8.96 -4.67 -0.78
N GLN A 47 -9.87 -3.82 -0.33
CA GLN A 47 -10.51 -3.87 0.98
C GLN A 47 -11.42 -5.10 1.02
N GLU A 48 -10.91 -6.27 0.68
CA GLU A 48 -11.59 -7.54 0.85
C GLU A 48 -11.04 -8.19 2.11
N LYS A 49 -11.47 -7.64 3.25
CA LYS A 49 -11.63 -8.35 4.54
C LYS A 49 -12.07 -7.44 5.70
N ARG A 50 -12.70 -6.29 5.43
CA ARG A 50 -13.50 -5.57 6.46
C ARG A 50 -14.99 -5.88 6.40
N SER A 51 -15.38 -7.05 5.88
CA SER A 51 -16.76 -7.57 5.96
C SER A 51 -17.02 -8.51 7.15
N PHE A 52 -16.02 -8.83 7.98
CA PHE A 52 -16.27 -9.62 9.20
C PHE A 52 -16.73 -8.75 10.38
N PHE A 53 -16.16 -7.55 10.56
CA PHE A 53 -16.43 -6.70 11.73
C PHE A 53 -17.59 -5.69 11.57
N LYS A 54 -18.09 -5.46 10.35
CA LYS A 54 -19.20 -4.50 10.11
C LYS A 54 -20.60 -5.07 10.44
N LYS A 55 -20.70 -6.39 10.68
CA LYS A 55 -21.95 -7.07 11.10
C LYS A 55 -22.22 -7.02 12.60
N LEU A 56 -21.22 -6.73 13.44
CA LEU A 56 -21.40 -6.65 14.90
C LEU A 56 -21.82 -5.25 15.37
N THR A 57 -21.48 -4.20 14.62
CA THR A 57 -21.78 -2.81 15.02
C THR A 57 -23.20 -2.35 14.68
N ASP A 58 -23.93 -3.07 13.82
CA ASP A 58 -25.31 -2.74 13.46
C ASP A 58 -26.35 -3.33 14.45
N ALA A 59 -25.95 -4.34 15.23
CA ALA A 59 -26.81 -4.98 16.23
C ALA A 59 -26.90 -4.20 17.57
N PHE A 60 -26.04 -3.20 17.79
CA PHE A 60 -26.03 -2.40 19.03
C PHE A 60 -26.73 -1.03 18.91
N ARG A 61 -27.29 -0.68 17.73
CA ARG A 61 -27.97 0.60 17.49
C ARG A 61 -29.49 0.47 17.29
N MET A 62 -30.10 -0.57 17.83
CA MET A 62 -31.55 -0.65 18.04
C MET A 62 -31.81 -1.30 19.40
N GLY A 63 -31.92 -0.47 20.41
CA GLY A 63 -32.26 -0.91 21.76
C GLY A 63 -31.84 0.12 22.79
N TYR A 64 -32.59 1.23 22.85
CA TYR A 64 -33.19 1.84 24.04
C TYR A 64 -34.06 3.01 23.59
#